data_AF-A0A4Q4SS56-F1
#
_entry.id   AF-A0A4Q4SS56-F1
#
_cell.length_a   1.000
_cell.length_b   1.000
_cell.length_c   1.000
_cell.angle_alpha   90.00
_cell.angle_beta   90.00
_cell.angle_gamma   90.00
#
_symmetry.space_group_name_H-M   'P 1'
#
loop_
_entity.id
_entity.type
_entity.pdbx_description
1 polymer ?
#
loop_
_entity_poly.entity_id
_entity_poly.type
_entity_poly.pdbx_seq_one_letter_code
_entity_poly.pdbx_strand_id
1 'polypeptide(L)'
;MTAIVCFVWLREPFTWKEALCSFIAFCGVLFVARPPWLFPSSHMKPVVDDSDRKAPASSITAEQRTMAILIAILGTFGASTAYATIRVIGKRAHSLISVNYFSFIATMASFVLILVHPSLHFVMPKTLGQWGLIAIIGLFGFLLQFLLTEGLQREKGGRATNLTYLQLVFALVVEKLIWETTPPVESLVGAVLIIGAAIAVSLQKEGGKDKKVEAGNDEERRLLREDD
;
A
#
# COMPACT_ATOMS: atom_id res chain seq x y z
N MET A 1 -7.70 -3.51 -6.13
CA MET A 1 -7.34 -4.74 -6.89
C MET A 1 -7.17 -5.94 -5.96
N THR A 2 -6.35 -5.85 -4.91
CA THR A 2 -6.08 -6.98 -4.00
C THR A 2 -7.34 -7.58 -3.37
N ALA A 3 -8.30 -6.76 -2.96
CA ALA A 3 -9.58 -7.23 -2.41
C ALA A 3 -10.41 -8.04 -3.43
N ILE A 4 -10.41 -7.65 -4.70
CA ILE A 4 -11.12 -8.35 -5.79
C ILE A 4 -10.42 -9.67 -6.12
N VAL A 5 -9.09 -9.66 -6.19
CA VAL A 5 -8.31 -10.90 -6.39
C VAL A 5 -8.52 -11.87 -5.23
N CYS A 6 -8.57 -11.37 -3.98
CA CYS A 6 -8.91 -12.19 -2.81
C CYS A 6 -10.36 -12.69 -2.86
N PHE A 7 -11.31 -11.90 -3.34
CA PHE A 7 -12.70 -12.34 -3.49
C PHE A 7 -12.81 -13.51 -4.49
N VAL A 8 -12.16 -13.38 -5.65
CA VAL A 8 -12.19 -14.39 -6.72
C VAL A 8 -11.44 -15.66 -6.31
N TRP A 9 -10.28 -15.53 -5.67
CA TRP A 9 -9.41 -16.69 -5.37
C TRP A 9 -9.71 -17.32 -4.00
N LEU A 10 -9.96 -16.50 -2.97
CA LEU A 10 -10.15 -16.96 -1.59
C LEU A 10 -11.63 -17.16 -1.22
N ARG A 11 -12.59 -16.78 -2.09
CA ARG A 11 -14.04 -16.87 -1.83
C ARG A 11 -14.50 -16.24 -0.52
N GLU A 12 -13.76 -15.25 -0.01
CA GLU A 12 -14.16 -14.56 1.21
C GLU A 12 -15.37 -13.66 0.95
N PRO A 13 -16.36 -13.61 1.86
CA PRO A 13 -17.52 -12.75 1.69
C PRO A 13 -17.08 -11.29 1.78
N PHE A 14 -17.01 -10.63 0.62
CA PHE A 14 -16.76 -9.20 0.54
C PHE A 14 -18.01 -8.47 1.00
N THR A 15 -17.95 -7.89 2.20
CA THR A 15 -19.12 -7.21 2.77
C THR A 15 -19.28 -5.85 2.09
N TRP A 16 -20.51 -5.49 1.71
CA TRP A 16 -20.80 -4.19 1.07
C TRP A 16 -20.28 -2.97 1.86
N LYS A 17 -20.24 -3.09 3.19
CA LYS A 17 -19.67 -2.07 4.09
C LYS A 17 -18.16 -1.90 3.91
N GLU A 18 -17.41 -2.99 3.66
CA GLU A 18 -15.98 -2.93 3.36
C GLU A 18 -15.73 -2.29 1.99
N ALA A 19 -16.58 -2.60 1.01
CA ALA A 19 -16.56 -1.98 -0.33
C ALA A 19 -16.72 -0.46 -0.26
N LEU A 20 -17.70 0.00 0.51
CA LEU A 20 -17.97 1.43 0.69
C LEU A 20 -16.79 2.14 1.38
N CYS A 21 -16.19 1.52 2.40
CA CYS A 21 -15.02 2.09 3.07
C CYS A 21 -13.82 2.18 2.12
N SER A 22 -13.59 1.16 1.28
CA SER A 22 -12.54 1.19 0.25
C SER A 22 -12.79 2.26 -0.81
N PHE A 23 -14.05 2.49 -1.18
CA PHE A 23 -14.41 3.56 -2.11
C PHE A 23 -14.15 4.94 -1.51
N ILE A 24 -14.54 5.17 -0.25
CA ILE A 24 -14.28 6.42 0.47
C ILE A 24 -12.77 6.65 0.62
N ALA A 25 -12.01 5.62 1.01
CA ALA A 25 -10.55 5.69 1.10
C ALA A 25 -9.90 6.00 -0.26
N PHE A 26 -10.39 5.38 -1.35
CA PHE A 26 -9.93 5.66 -2.70
C PHE A 26 -10.21 7.10 -3.12
N CYS A 27 -11.39 7.64 -2.82
CA CYS A 27 -11.68 9.07 -3.01
C CYS A 27 -10.69 9.93 -2.21
N GLY A 28 -10.41 9.60 -0.96
CA GLY A 28 -9.39 10.29 -0.16
C GLY A 28 -8.01 10.29 -0.83
N VAL A 29 -7.58 9.15 -1.38
CA VAL A 29 -6.32 9.04 -2.15
C VAL A 29 -6.33 9.93 -3.39
N LEU A 30 -7.46 10.03 -4.12
CA LEU A 30 -7.57 10.93 -5.28
C LEU A 30 -7.40 12.40 -4.89
N PHE A 31 -7.95 12.82 -3.74
CA PHE A 31 -7.76 14.17 -3.21
C PHE A 31 -6.31 14.44 -2.80
N VAL A 32 -5.62 13.45 -2.23
CA VAL A 32 -4.18 13.55 -1.93
C VAL A 32 -3.34 13.60 -3.20
N ALA A 33 -3.65 12.76 -4.18
CA ALA A 33 -2.91 12.62 -5.43
C ALA A 33 -3.05 13.82 -6.38
N ARG A 34 -4.05 14.68 -6.15
CA ARG A 34 -4.29 15.92 -6.91
C ARG A 34 -4.18 15.71 -8.42
N PRO A 35 -5.06 14.89 -9.03
CA PRO A 35 -4.99 14.69 -10.46
C PRO A 35 -5.19 16.04 -11.16
N PRO A 36 -4.34 16.39 -12.13
CA PRO A 36 -4.38 17.69 -12.79
C PRO A 36 -5.70 17.96 -13.54
N TRP A 37 -6.53 16.94 -13.78
CA TRP A 37 -7.88 17.12 -14.33
C TRP A 37 -8.89 17.65 -13.30
N LEU A 38 -8.65 17.43 -12.01
CA LEU A 38 -9.60 17.73 -10.92
C LEU A 38 -9.26 19.04 -10.21
N PHE A 39 -7.97 19.42 -10.18
CA PHE A 39 -7.49 20.68 -9.62
C PHE A 39 -6.60 21.43 -10.62
N PRO A 40 -7.18 22.13 -11.61
CA PRO A 40 -6.41 22.87 -12.61
C PRO A 40 -5.63 24.08 -12.06
N SER A 41 -5.96 24.56 -10.85
CA SER A 41 -5.57 25.90 -10.37
C SER A 41 -4.42 25.95 -9.37
N SER A 42 -3.78 24.83 -9.03
CA SER A 42 -2.62 24.84 -8.14
C SER A 42 -1.38 24.36 -8.89
N HIS A 43 -0.77 25.29 -9.64
CA HIS A 43 0.63 25.21 -10.05
C HIS A 43 1.52 25.11 -8.80
N MET A 44 1.60 23.92 -8.22
CA MET A 44 2.67 23.58 -7.30
C MET A 44 3.93 23.53 -8.16
N LYS A 45 4.82 24.50 -7.97
CA LYS A 45 6.18 24.42 -8.50
C LYS A 45 6.72 23.06 -8.03
N PRO A 46 7.13 22.16 -8.93
CA PRO A 46 7.78 20.94 -8.50
C PRO A 46 8.99 21.35 -7.65
N VAL A 47 9.17 20.68 -6.51
CA VAL A 47 10.45 20.67 -5.78
C VAL A 47 11.45 20.00 -6.72
N VAL A 48 12.00 20.79 -7.62
CA VAL A 48 13.16 20.45 -8.45
C VAL A 48 14.33 20.95 -7.65
N ASP A 49 15.09 19.99 -7.12
CA ASP A 49 16.47 20.15 -6.70
C ASP A 49 17.20 21.09 -7.67
N ASP A 50 17.67 22.23 -7.17
CA ASP A 50 18.36 23.30 -7.90
C ASP A 50 19.79 22.85 -8.26
N SER A 51 19.86 21.79 -9.06
CA SER A 51 21.09 21.22 -9.60
C SER A 51 20.94 21.09 -11.11
N ASP A 52 20.93 22.23 -11.80
CA ASP A 52 21.49 22.45 -13.14
C ASP A 52 21.33 21.32 -14.18
N ARG A 53 20.14 20.71 -14.23
CA ARG A 53 19.68 19.94 -15.37
C ARG A 53 18.41 20.59 -15.85
N LYS A 54 18.53 21.42 -16.88
CA LYS A 54 17.48 21.67 -17.87
C LYS A 54 16.98 20.30 -18.37
N ALA A 55 16.07 19.68 -17.63
CA ALA A 55 15.12 18.77 -18.23
C ALA A 55 14.26 19.69 -19.11
N PRO A 56 14.37 19.63 -20.45
CA PRO A 56 13.36 20.28 -21.24
C PRO A 56 12.04 19.65 -20.80
N ALA A 57 11.00 20.46 -20.64
CA ALA A 57 9.64 19.97 -20.75
C ALA A 57 9.48 19.45 -22.19
N SER A 58 10.12 18.31 -22.48
CA SER A 58 9.94 17.58 -23.71
C SER A 58 8.48 17.19 -23.71
N SER A 59 7.80 17.52 -24.79
CA SER A 59 6.44 17.10 -25.07
C SER A 59 6.35 15.59 -24.83
N ILE A 60 5.89 15.18 -23.65
CA ILE A 60 5.67 13.76 -23.34
C ILE A 60 4.61 13.31 -24.34
N THR A 61 5.07 12.61 -25.39
CA THR A 61 4.22 12.15 -26.49
C THR A 61 3.09 11.30 -25.90
N ALA A 62 1.89 11.42 -26.46
CA ALA A 62 0.73 10.66 -26.00
C ALA A 62 1.04 9.15 -25.88
N GLU A 63 1.88 8.63 -26.77
CA GLU A 63 2.39 7.25 -26.78
C GLU A 63 3.19 6.88 -25.52
N GLN A 64 4.11 7.74 -25.07
CA GLN A 64 4.91 7.49 -23.86
C GLN A 64 4.04 7.51 -22.60
N ARG A 65 3.01 8.37 -22.56
CA ARG A 65 2.04 8.41 -21.46
C ARG A 65 1.24 7.13 -21.39
N THR A 66 0.70 6.69 -22.53
CA THR A 66 -0.07 5.44 -22.61
C THR A 66 0.78 4.24 -22.22
N MET A 67 2.03 4.16 -22.69
CA MET A 67 2.94 3.09 -22.31
C MET A 67 3.24 3.09 -20.80
N ALA A 68 3.50 4.27 -20.21
CA ALA A 68 3.72 4.38 -18.76
C ALA A 68 2.48 3.96 -17.95
N ILE A 69 1.27 4.34 -18.38
CA ILE A 69 0.01 3.93 -17.75
C ILE A 69 -0.17 2.41 -17.84
N LEU A 70 0.09 1.80 -19.00
CA LEU A 70 -0.01 0.35 -19.19
C LEU A 70 0.95 -0.40 -18.27
N ILE A 71 2.21 0.04 -18.20
CA ILE A 71 3.23 -0.55 -17.30
C ILE A 71 2.80 -0.38 -15.84
N ALA A 72 2.26 0.78 -15.46
CA ALA A 72 1.75 1.02 -14.11
C ALA A 72 0.59 0.09 -13.76
N ILE A 73 -0.38 -0.10 -14.66
CA ILE A 73 -1.51 -1.03 -14.47
C ILE A 73 -0.99 -2.46 -14.31
N LEU A 74 -0.07 -2.90 -15.17
CA LEU A 74 0.59 -4.20 -15.06
C LEU A 74 1.30 -4.38 -13.70
N GLY A 75 2.04 -3.35 -13.25
CA GLY A 75 2.69 -3.33 -11.95
C GLY A 75 1.71 -3.46 -10.78
N THR A 76 0.60 -2.72 -10.82
CA THR A 76 -0.44 -2.81 -9.77
C THR A 76 -1.12 -4.19 -9.74
N PHE A 77 -1.31 -4.83 -10.89
CA PHE A 77 -1.83 -6.19 -10.97
C PHE A 77 -0.85 -7.21 -10.40
N GLY A 78 0.44 -7.07 -10.70
CA GLY A 78 1.51 -7.88 -10.12
C GLY A 78 1.59 -7.74 -8.60
N ALA A 79 1.60 -6.51 -8.07
CA ALA A 79 1.59 -6.23 -6.64
C ALA A 79 0.34 -6.79 -5.95
N SER A 80 -0.83 -6.63 -6.58
CA SER A 80 -2.09 -7.19 -6.10
C SER A 80 -2.06 -8.70 -5.99
N THR A 81 -1.50 -9.37 -7.01
CA THR A 81 -1.33 -10.83 -7.02
C THR A 81 -0.34 -11.26 -5.94
N ALA A 82 0.79 -10.57 -5.78
CA ALA A 82 1.75 -10.87 -4.73
C ALA A 82 1.13 -10.78 -3.32
N TYR A 83 0.37 -9.71 -3.03
CA TYR A 83 -0.32 -9.56 -1.75
C TYR A 83 -1.39 -10.62 -1.52
N ALA A 84 -2.11 -11.02 -2.58
CA ALA A 84 -3.06 -12.13 -2.50
C ALA A 84 -2.36 -13.46 -2.20
N THR A 85 -1.24 -13.76 -2.87
CA THR A 85 -0.46 -14.98 -2.64
C THR A 85 0.12 -15.04 -1.23
N ILE A 86 0.70 -13.95 -0.71
CA ILE A 86 1.19 -13.85 0.67
C ILE A 86 0.07 -14.23 1.66
N ARG A 87 -1.16 -13.82 1.35
CA ARG A 87 -2.32 -14.08 2.17
C ARG A 87 -2.86 -15.51 2.06
N VAL A 88 -2.81 -16.11 0.87
CA VAL A 88 -3.11 -17.55 0.66
C VAL A 88 -2.17 -18.42 1.50
N ILE A 89 -0.89 -18.05 1.57
CA ILE A 89 0.12 -18.72 2.38
C ILE A 89 -0.21 -18.57 3.87
N GLY A 90 -0.59 -17.36 4.30
CA GLY A 90 -1.06 -17.08 5.65
C GLY A 90 -0.10 -17.59 6.72
N LYS A 91 -0.63 -18.23 7.78
CA LYS A 91 0.19 -18.77 8.89
C LYS A 91 0.94 -20.07 8.56
N ARG A 92 0.85 -20.60 7.33
CA ARG A 92 1.51 -21.87 6.98
C ARG A 92 3.02 -21.73 6.79
N ALA A 93 3.49 -20.51 6.53
CA ALA A 93 4.91 -20.21 6.41
C ALA A 93 5.27 -19.00 7.26
N HIS A 94 6.46 -19.02 7.86
CA HIS A 94 6.99 -17.89 8.62
C HIS A 94 7.20 -16.68 7.70
N SER A 95 6.65 -15.50 8.01
CA SER A 95 6.74 -14.33 7.11
C SER A 95 8.17 -13.96 6.71
N LEU A 96 9.11 -14.16 7.63
CA LEU A 96 10.54 -13.94 7.37
C LEU A 96 11.04 -14.72 6.15
N ILE A 97 10.57 -15.95 5.94
CA ILE A 97 10.94 -16.78 4.79
C ILE A 97 10.37 -16.17 3.50
N SER A 98 9.10 -15.76 3.52
CA SER A 98 8.42 -15.17 2.36
C SER A 98 9.08 -13.85 1.93
N VAL A 99 9.43 -12.99 2.88
CA VAL A 99 10.14 -11.73 2.64
C VAL A 99 11.54 -11.99 2.09
N ASN A 100 12.26 -12.98 2.62
CA ASN A 100 13.61 -13.31 2.15
C ASN A 100 13.61 -13.78 0.68
N TYR A 101 12.67 -14.65 0.29
CA TYR A 101 12.53 -15.07 -1.11
C TYR A 101 12.12 -13.91 -2.03
N PHE A 102 11.20 -13.06 -1.58
CA PHE A 102 10.82 -11.86 -2.32
C PHE A 102 12.02 -10.93 -2.57
N SER A 103 12.80 -10.65 -1.53
CA SER A 103 14.02 -9.85 -1.63
C SER A 103 15.06 -10.46 -2.56
N PHE A 104 15.24 -11.79 -2.52
CA PHE A 104 16.17 -12.49 -3.40
C PHE A 104 15.76 -12.36 -4.88
N ILE A 105 14.48 -12.62 -5.18
CA ILE A 105 13.94 -12.48 -6.55
C ILE A 105 14.01 -11.01 -7.01
N ALA A 106 13.66 -10.06 -6.14
CA ALA A 106 13.74 -8.63 -6.44
C ALA A 106 15.18 -8.18 -6.72
N THR A 107 16.15 -8.72 -6.00
CA THR A 107 17.58 -8.45 -6.22
C THR A 107 18.03 -9.01 -7.57
N MET A 108 17.67 -10.26 -7.90
CA MET A 108 17.97 -10.84 -9.21
C MET A 108 17.30 -10.08 -10.35
N ALA A 109 16.03 -9.72 -10.20
CA ALA A 109 15.29 -8.94 -11.19
C ALA A 109 15.92 -7.55 -11.40
N SER A 110 16.33 -6.88 -10.31
CA SER A 110 17.02 -5.59 -10.36
C SER A 110 18.36 -5.70 -11.09
N PHE A 111 19.12 -6.77 -10.82
CA PHE A 111 20.39 -7.04 -11.50
C PHE A 111 20.19 -7.25 -13.01
N VAL A 112 19.21 -8.08 -13.41
CA VAL A 112 18.88 -8.30 -14.82
C VAL A 112 18.42 -7.01 -15.50
N LEU A 113 17.61 -6.18 -14.83
CA LEU A 113 17.10 -4.94 -15.39
C LEU A 113 18.23 -3.92 -15.65
N ILE A 114 19.21 -3.84 -14.74
CA ILE A 114 20.43 -3.02 -14.94
C ILE A 114 21.25 -3.54 -16.14
N LEU A 115 21.35 -4.85 -16.34
CA LEU A 115 22.07 -5.43 -17.49
C LEU A 115 21.36 -5.18 -18.82
N VAL A 116 20.03 -5.24 -18.85
CA VAL A 116 19.23 -5.10 -20.07
C VAL A 116 19.08 -3.62 -20.47
N HIS A 117 19.12 -2.68 -19.53
CA HIS A 117 18.91 -1.27 -19.80
C HIS A 117 20.24 -0.48 -19.86
N PRO A 118 20.80 -0.20 -21.06
CA PRO A 118 22.14 0.37 -21.21
C PRO A 118 22.29 1.82 -20.70
N SER A 119 21.20 2.49 -20.32
CA SER A 119 21.22 3.85 -19.75
C SER A 119 21.28 3.89 -18.21
N LEU A 120 21.19 2.74 -17.53
CA LEU A 120 21.33 2.65 -16.07
C LEU A 120 22.79 2.44 -15.71
N HIS A 121 23.52 3.53 -15.50
CA HIS A 121 24.87 3.43 -14.95
C HIS A 121 24.80 3.08 -13.47
N PHE A 122 25.49 2.01 -13.08
CA PHE A 122 25.69 1.68 -11.67
C PHE A 122 26.57 2.75 -11.02
N VAL A 123 25.95 3.66 -10.28
CA VAL A 123 26.66 4.70 -9.53
C VAL A 123 27.05 4.12 -8.17
N MET A 124 28.33 3.79 -8.01
CA MET A 124 28.86 3.36 -6.72
C MET A 124 28.85 4.55 -5.73
N PRO A 125 28.24 4.41 -4.54
CA PRO A 125 28.29 5.46 -3.51
C PRO A 125 29.74 5.74 -3.11
N LYS A 126 30.15 7.01 -3.18
CA LYS A 126 31.54 7.46 -3.03
C LYS A 126 31.90 7.82 -1.58
N THR A 127 30.92 7.91 -0.68
CA THR A 127 31.11 8.42 0.69
C THR A 127 30.53 7.47 1.73
N LEU A 128 31.21 7.29 2.87
CA LEU A 128 30.74 6.49 4.02
C LEU A 128 29.34 6.92 4.52
N GLY A 129 29.01 8.21 4.45
CA GLY A 129 27.67 8.70 4.78
C GLY A 129 26.58 8.19 3.83
N GLN A 130 26.87 8.05 2.53
CA GLN A 130 25.92 7.50 1.56
C GLN A 130 25.66 6.01 1.82
N TRP A 131 26.69 5.26 2.19
CA TRP A 131 26.55 3.88 2.64
C TRP A 131 25.68 3.75 3.90
N GLY A 132 25.87 4.65 4.87
CA GLY A 132 25.02 4.72 6.07
C GLY A 132 23.55 4.99 5.73
N LEU A 133 23.27 5.94 4.85
CA LEU A 133 21.91 6.25 4.41
C LEU A 133 21.26 5.08 3.67
N ILE A 134 22.00 4.41 2.77
CA ILE A 134 21.52 3.21 2.06
C ILE A 134 21.22 2.07 3.05
N ALA A 135 22.09 1.85 4.05
CA ALA A 135 21.88 0.84 5.07
C ALA A 135 20.61 1.14 5.90
N ILE A 136 20.38 2.41 6.27
CA ILE A 136 19.20 2.83 7.00
C ILE A 136 17.94 2.63 6.15
N ILE A 137 17.92 3.10 4.91
CA ILE A 137 16.77 2.91 4.00
C ILE A 137 16.49 1.43 3.76
N GLY A 138 17.53 0.61 3.61
CA GLY A 138 17.42 -0.84 3.48
C GLY A 138 16.84 -1.50 4.73
N LEU A 139 17.29 -1.11 5.92
CA LEU A 139 16.78 -1.62 7.20
C LEU A 139 15.31 -1.26 7.42
N PHE A 140 14.96 0.02 7.25
CA PHE A 140 13.57 0.48 7.38
C PHE A 140 12.66 -0.10 6.29
N GLY A 141 13.16 -0.24 5.07
CA GLY A 141 12.44 -0.90 3.97
C GLY A 141 12.19 -2.38 4.26
N PHE A 142 13.19 -3.10 4.79
CA PHE A 142 13.03 -4.48 5.22
C PHE A 142 12.02 -4.62 6.36
N LEU A 143 12.11 -3.77 7.39
CA LEU A 143 11.15 -3.74 8.49
C LEU A 143 9.73 -3.46 7.98
N LEU A 144 9.56 -2.49 7.08
CA LEU A 144 8.28 -2.19 6.44
C LEU A 144 7.74 -3.41 5.69
N GLN A 145 8.56 -4.05 4.87
CA GLN A 145 8.14 -5.21 4.09
C GLN A 145 7.78 -6.41 5.00
N PHE A 146 8.53 -6.61 6.08
CA PHE A 146 8.26 -7.64 7.06
C PHE A 146 6.94 -7.39 7.81
N LEU A 147 6.73 -6.20 8.37
CA LEU A 147 5.49 -5.84 9.06
C LEU A 147 4.28 -5.86 8.11
N LEU A 148 4.46 -5.42 6.86
CA LEU A 148 3.42 -5.48 5.84
C LEU A 148 3.00 -6.92 5.55
N THR A 149 3.98 -7.83 5.43
CA THR A 149 3.76 -9.26 5.17
C THR A 149 3.04 -9.92 6.35
N GLU A 150 3.53 -9.72 7.57
CA GLU A 150 2.87 -10.21 8.80
C GLU A 150 1.45 -9.64 8.94
N GLY A 151 1.25 -8.36 8.64
CA GLY A 151 -0.06 -7.70 8.69
C GLY A 151 -1.04 -8.29 7.67
N LEU A 152 -0.61 -8.49 6.43
CA LEU A 152 -1.42 -9.09 5.36
C LEU A 152 -1.80 -10.54 5.65
N GLN A 153 -0.91 -11.32 6.27
CA GLN A 153 -1.18 -12.71 6.64
C GLN A 153 -2.21 -12.84 7.78
N ARG A 154 -2.34 -11.83 8.64
CA ARG A 154 -3.12 -11.91 9.89
C ARG A 154 -4.52 -11.30 9.80
N GLU A 155 -4.79 -10.47 8.79
CA GLU A 155 -6.06 -9.74 8.63
C GLU A 155 -6.88 -10.18 7.39
N LYS A 156 -8.19 -9.91 7.43
CA LYS A 156 -9.12 -10.17 6.30
C LYS A 156 -8.82 -9.24 5.10
N GLY A 157 -9.09 -9.68 3.87
CA GLY A 157 -8.57 -9.03 2.65
C GLY A 157 -9.12 -7.64 2.39
N GLY A 158 -10.42 -7.47 2.61
CA GLY A 158 -11.08 -6.15 2.55
C GLY A 158 -10.57 -5.19 3.62
N ARG A 159 -10.12 -5.71 4.77
CA ARG A 159 -9.62 -4.89 5.88
C ARG A 159 -8.15 -4.54 5.72
N ALA A 160 -7.32 -5.49 5.30
CA ALA A 160 -5.89 -5.26 5.05
C ALA A 160 -5.66 -4.21 3.96
N THR A 161 -6.46 -4.26 2.88
CA THR A 161 -6.39 -3.25 1.81
C THR A 161 -6.76 -1.85 2.28
N ASN A 162 -7.76 -1.72 3.16
CA ASN A 162 -8.10 -0.43 3.74
C ASN A 162 -7.00 0.13 4.65
N LEU A 163 -6.27 -0.74 5.37
CA LEU A 163 -5.14 -0.33 6.19
C LEU A 163 -3.92 0.11 5.37
N THR A 164 -3.74 -0.42 4.15
CA THR A 164 -2.65 0.02 3.27
C THR A 164 -2.79 1.50 2.87
N TYR A 165 -4.02 2.02 2.74
CA TYR A 165 -4.23 3.44 2.43
C TYR A 165 -3.75 4.38 3.54
N LEU A 166 -3.70 3.93 4.81
CA LEU A 166 -3.16 4.74 5.90
C LEU A 166 -1.67 5.05 5.73
N GLN A 167 -0.91 4.23 5.00
CA GLN A 167 0.51 4.51 4.73
C GLN A 167 0.69 5.86 4.05
N LEU A 168 -0.24 6.25 3.17
CA LEU A 168 -0.24 7.55 2.52
C LEU A 168 -0.45 8.69 3.53
N VAL A 169 -1.33 8.51 4.50
CA VAL A 169 -1.56 9.50 5.57
C VAL A 169 -0.33 9.64 6.44
N PHE A 170 0.29 8.54 6.85
CA PHE A 170 1.54 8.57 7.61
C PHE A 170 2.66 9.25 6.83
N ALA A 171 2.75 9.02 5.51
CA ALA A 171 3.70 9.71 4.65
C ALA A 171 3.50 11.24 4.71
N LEU A 172 2.26 11.74 4.60
CA LEU A 172 1.95 13.17 4.69
C LEU A 172 2.29 13.77 6.07
N VAL A 173 2.06 13.02 7.14
CA VAL A 173 2.39 13.47 8.51
C VAL A 173 3.90 13.58 8.68
N VAL A 174 4.65 12.58 8.22
CA VAL A 174 6.11 12.57 8.27
C VAL A 174 6.70 13.66 7.38
N GLU A 175 6.14 13.86 6.19
CA GLU A 175 6.52 14.94 5.27
C GLU A 175 6.36 16.31 5.95
N LYS A 176 5.20 16.55 6.58
CA LYS A 176 4.97 17.78 7.36
C LYS A 176 5.93 17.93 8.53
N LEU A 177 6.23 16.84 9.25
CA LEU A 177 7.07 16.87 10.45
C LEU A 177 8.55 17.13 10.13
N ILE A 178 9.05 16.53 9.04
CA ILE A 178 10.47 16.59 8.67
C ILE A 178 10.77 17.82 7.80
N TRP A 179 9.88 18.17 6.86
CA TRP A 179 10.12 19.25 5.90
C TRP A 179 9.40 20.56 6.24
N GLU A 180 8.62 20.62 7.33
CA GLU A 180 7.79 21.76 7.77
C GLU A 180 6.90 22.39 6.66
N THR A 181 6.75 21.69 5.54
CA THR A 181 5.93 22.14 4.43
C THR A 181 4.48 21.88 4.78
N THR A 182 3.67 22.93 4.81
CA THR A 182 2.24 22.80 5.10
C THR A 182 1.56 22.08 3.92
N PRO A 183 1.08 20.84 4.10
CA PRO A 183 0.32 20.17 3.05
C PRO A 183 -0.95 20.98 2.79
N PRO A 184 -1.39 21.14 1.54
CA PRO A 184 -2.46 22.08 1.25
C PRO A 184 -3.81 21.49 1.66
N VAL A 185 -4.81 22.34 1.85
CA VAL A 185 -6.09 22.00 2.50
C VAL A 185 -6.77 20.79 1.85
N GLU A 186 -6.63 20.58 0.54
CA GLU A 186 -7.22 19.42 -0.17
C GLU A 186 -6.57 18.09 0.24
N SER A 187 -5.25 18.08 0.48
CA SER A 187 -4.54 16.88 0.95
C SER A 187 -4.92 16.57 2.40
N LEU A 188 -5.19 17.60 3.21
CA LEU A 188 -5.72 17.45 4.56
C LEU A 188 -7.12 16.82 4.55
N VAL A 189 -8.01 17.26 3.64
CA VAL A 189 -9.34 16.66 3.45
C VAL A 189 -9.22 15.19 3.01
N GLY A 190 -8.32 14.89 2.06
CA GLY A 190 -8.04 13.53 1.63
C GLY A 190 -7.53 12.64 2.78
N ALA A 191 -6.63 13.15 3.62
CA ALA A 191 -6.12 12.44 4.79
C ALA A 191 -7.23 12.14 5.82
N VAL A 192 -8.10 13.11 6.10
CA VAL A 192 -9.25 12.93 7.01
C VAL A 192 -10.21 11.85 6.49
N LEU A 193 -10.48 11.82 5.17
CA LEU A 193 -11.30 10.78 4.56
C LEU A 193 -10.69 9.38 4.69
N ILE A 194 -9.38 9.25 4.50
CA ILE A 194 -8.68 7.97 4.66
C ILE A 194 -8.71 7.51 6.12
N ILE A 195 -8.47 8.42 7.08
CA ILE A 195 -8.56 8.11 8.52
C ILE A 195 -9.98 7.69 8.88
N GLY A 196 -11.00 8.43 8.42
CA GLY A 196 -12.40 8.10 8.67
C GLY A 196 -12.80 6.72 8.15
N ALA A 197 -12.36 6.37 6.93
CA ALA A 197 -12.57 5.05 6.37
C ALA A 197 -11.85 3.96 7.19
N ALA A 198 -10.62 4.21 7.65
CA ALA A 198 -9.88 3.26 8.49
C ALA A 198 -10.55 3.02 9.85
N ILE A 199 -11.04 4.08 10.50
CA ILE A 199 -11.78 3.98 11.78
C ILE A 199 -13.07 3.19 11.56
N ALA A 200 -13.84 3.48 10.50
CA ALA A 200 -15.08 2.77 10.19
C ALA A 200 -14.84 1.27 9.95
N VAL A 201 -13.72 0.90 9.34
CA VAL A 201 -13.30 -0.50 9.14
C VAL A 201 -12.82 -1.16 10.42
N SER A 202 -12.18 -0.39 11.30
CA SER A 202 -11.74 -0.86 12.62
C SER A 202 -12.94 -1.14 13.53
N LEU A 203 -13.95 -0.27 13.56
CA LEU A 203 -15.17 -0.48 14.36
C LEU A 203 -15.99 -1.70 13.89
N GLN A 204 -15.99 -1.99 12.58
CA GLN A 204 -16.61 -3.20 12.05
C GLN A 204 -15.92 -4.50 12.51
N LYS A 205 -14.65 -4.42 12.93
CA LYS A 205 -13.90 -5.56 13.52
C LYS A 205 -14.53 -5.99 14.85
N GLU A 206 -14.98 -5.03 15.65
CA GLU A 206 -15.48 -5.28 17.00
C GLU A 206 -16.90 -5.85 16.95
N GLY A 207 -17.79 -5.24 16.16
CA GLY A 207 -19.17 -5.74 16.00
C GLY A 207 -19.28 -7.12 15.33
N GLY A 208 -18.24 -7.59 14.62
CA GLY A 208 -18.18 -8.95 14.07
C GLY A 208 -17.54 -9.98 15.02
N LYS A 209 -16.73 -9.53 15.99
CA LYS A 209 -16.19 -10.39 17.05
C LYS A 209 -17.24 -10.65 18.12
N ASP A 210 -17.98 -9.63 18.55
CA ASP A 210 -19.05 -9.77 19.54
C ASP A 210 -20.11 -10.77 19.08
N LYS A 211 -20.57 -10.66 17.82
CA LYS A 211 -21.56 -11.60 17.26
C LYS A 211 -21.08 -13.05 17.17
N LYS A 212 -19.76 -13.27 17.02
CA LYS A 212 -19.20 -14.63 16.94
C LYS A 212 -18.98 -15.24 18.32
N VAL A 213 -18.75 -14.40 19.34
CA VAL A 213 -18.66 -14.80 20.74
C VAL A 213 -20.06 -15.06 21.31
N GLU A 214 -21.05 -14.23 20.99
CA GLU A 214 -22.45 -14.45 21.35
C GLU A 214 -23.01 -15.73 20.72
N ALA A 215 -22.79 -15.96 19.42
CA ALA A 215 -23.26 -17.18 18.75
C ALA A 215 -22.59 -18.46 19.30
N GLY A 216 -21.30 -18.40 19.68
CA GLY A 216 -20.61 -19.53 20.30
C GLY A 216 -21.14 -19.84 21.71
N ASN A 217 -21.40 -18.81 22.52
CA ASN A 217 -22.02 -18.97 23.83
C ASN A 217 -23.46 -19.49 23.76
N ASP A 218 -24.22 -19.11 22.72
CA ASP A 218 -25.58 -19.57 22.51
C ASP A 218 -25.65 -21.04 22.07
N GLU A 219 -24.69 -21.52 21.27
CA GLU A 219 -24.55 -22.94 20.94
C GLU A 219 -24.13 -23.78 22.16
N GLU A 220 -23.13 -23.35 22.94
CA GLU A 220 -22.74 -24.04 24.18
C GLU A 220 -23.90 -24.09 25.19
N ARG A 221 -24.67 -23.01 25.34
CA ARG A 221 -25.87 -22.99 26.20
C ARG A 221 -27.01 -23.87 25.70
N ARG A 222 -27.10 -24.14 24.40
CA ARG A 222 -28.09 -25.08 23.84
C ARG A 222 -27.69 -26.53 24.08
N LEU A 223 -26.41 -26.87 23.88
CA LEU A 223 -25.90 -28.23 24.11
C LEU A 223 -26.05 -28.64 25.58
N LEU A 224 -25.74 -27.74 26.52
CA LEU A 224 -25.89 -28.01 27.96
C LEU A 224 -27.35 -28.15 28.43
N ARG A 225 -28.35 -27.82 27.59
CA ARG A 225 -29.77 -28.00 27.90
C ARG A 225 -30.37 -29.29 27.34
N GLU A 226 -29.65 -30.00 26.48
CA GLU A 226 -30.09 -31.27 25.90
C GLU A 226 -29.61 -32.49 26.70
N ASP A 227 -28.71 -32.28 27.68
CA ASP A 227 -28.12 -33.32 28.54
C ASP A 227 -28.80 -33.47 29.93
N ASP A 228 -29.81 -32.65 30.25
CA ASP A 228 -30.64 -32.70 31.47
C ASP A 228 -32.05 -33.26 31.18
#